data_AF-A0A928D864-F1
#
_entry.id   AF-A0A928D864-F1
#
_cell.length_a   1.000
_cell.length_b   1.000
_cell.length_c   1.000
_cell.angle_alpha   90.00
_cell.angle_beta   90.00
_cell.angle_gamma   90.00
#
_symmetry.space_group_name_H-M   'P 1'
#
loop_
_entity.id
_entity.type
_entity.pdbx_description
1 polymer ?
#
loop_
_entity_poly.entity_id
_entity_poly.type
_entity_poly.pdbx_seq_one_letter_code
_entity_poly.pdbx_strand_id
1 'polypeptide(L)'
;MRFMRLKQKGKREYMIKNTVKAFAVASATLLSALSVCGQVSVPAPHEMRGPFPIMSTPYFEDGAVDYESLAKEAVWVADSGCPGVIWCQSNDAIDLLSVDEKFKGFEACAAALEGRNCVLTLGANGTNTAEMIVIASEIEQVAMRHPRTKIAMISRPPDDVRSQDEIETAWDALGKIAKRPVIFQTYGTKSTPTPDVKLIVRLAER
;
A
#
# COMPACT_ATOMS: atom_id res chain seq x y z
N MET A 1 16.14 66.99 53.04
CA MET A 1 15.55 65.69 52.67
C MET A 1 15.24 65.72 51.18
N ARG A 2 15.61 64.65 50.45
CA ARG A 2 15.33 64.34 49.02
C ARG A 2 16.06 65.13 47.93
N PHE A 3 16.43 64.52 46.80
CA PHE A 3 17.02 63.21 46.48
C PHE A 3 17.44 63.36 45.00
N MET A 4 18.66 62.91 44.70
CA MET A 4 19.33 62.98 43.40
C MET A 4 18.69 62.05 42.36
N ARG A 5 18.68 62.49 41.10
CA ARG A 5 18.34 61.69 39.91
C ARG A 5 19.65 61.23 39.25
N LEU A 6 19.88 59.92 39.11
CA LEU A 6 20.90 59.37 38.22
C LEU A 6 20.35 58.17 37.43
N LYS A 7 20.75 58.12 36.16
CA LYS A 7 20.22 57.31 35.05
C LYS A 7 20.53 55.81 35.19
N GLN A 8 19.52 54.96 35.02
CA GLN A 8 19.70 53.55 34.64
C GLN A 8 19.67 53.41 33.10
N LYS A 9 20.83 53.32 32.47
CA LYS A 9 21.04 52.75 31.14
C LYS A 9 22.32 51.92 31.22
N GLY A 10 22.24 50.59 31.16
CA GLY A 10 23.45 49.77 31.12
C GLY A 10 23.33 48.27 31.42
N LYS A 11 22.24 47.78 32.05
CA LYS A 11 22.15 46.34 32.42
C LYS A 11 21.33 45.45 31.49
N ARG A 12 20.54 46.01 30.57
CA ARG A 12 19.62 45.22 29.71
C ARG A 12 20.25 44.73 28.41
N GLU A 13 21.28 45.39 27.89
CA GLU A 13 21.91 45.01 26.61
C GLU A 13 22.98 43.92 26.76
N TYR A 14 23.63 43.78 27.92
CA TYR A 14 24.67 42.77 28.13
C TYR A 14 24.09 41.35 28.30
N MET A 15 22.88 41.25 28.87
CA MET A 15 22.17 39.97 29.03
C MET A 15 21.62 39.41 27.71
N ILE A 16 21.35 40.26 26.71
CA ILE A 16 20.80 39.79 25.42
C ILE A 16 21.88 39.16 24.55
N LYS A 17 23.14 39.61 24.65
CA LYS A 17 24.22 39.08 23.81
C LYS A 17 24.75 37.70 24.24
N ASN A 18 24.60 37.33 25.52
CA ASN A 18 25.06 36.01 26.00
C ASN A 18 23.99 34.90 25.91
N THR A 19 22.70 35.23 25.79
CA THR A 19 21.66 34.21 25.55
C THR A 19 21.62 33.76 24.09
N VAL A 20 22.02 34.60 23.14
CA VAL A 20 22.00 34.26 21.70
C VAL A 20 23.12 33.27 21.32
N LYS A 21 24.25 33.22 22.04
CA LYS A 21 25.31 32.23 21.78
C LYS A 21 25.02 30.84 22.37
N ALA A 22 24.16 30.74 23.38
CA ALA A 22 23.79 29.44 23.98
C ALA A 22 22.65 28.73 23.23
N PHE A 23 21.88 29.44 22.40
CA PHE A 23 20.82 28.85 21.57
C PHE A 23 21.30 28.37 20.19
N ALA A 24 22.51 28.74 19.76
CA ALA A 24 23.03 28.40 18.44
C ALA A 24 23.75 27.04 18.37
N VAL A 25 23.93 26.33 19.49
CA VAL A 25 24.67 25.04 19.54
C VAL A 25 23.78 23.85 19.92
N ALA A 26 22.49 24.06 20.20
CA ALA A 26 21.52 22.98 20.44
C ALA A 26 20.55 22.74 19.26
N SER A 27 20.77 23.39 18.11
CA SER A 27 19.91 23.26 16.91
C SER A 27 20.49 22.40 15.78
N ALA A 28 21.62 21.72 16.00
CA ALA A 28 22.25 20.87 14.97
C ALA A 28 22.09 19.36 15.21
N THR A 29 21.58 18.93 16.37
CA THR A 29 21.43 17.50 16.72
C THR A 29 20.00 17.05 16.98
N LEU A 30 19.01 17.93 16.81
CA LEU A 30 17.59 17.59 16.94
C LEU A 30 16.77 17.86 15.66
N LEU A 31 17.44 17.92 14.51
CA LEU A 31 16.81 18.13 13.19
C LEU A 31 17.17 17.03 12.17
N SER A 32 17.49 15.83 12.64
CA SER A 32 17.76 14.65 11.81
C SER A 32 16.79 13.49 12.05
N ALA A 33 15.72 13.69 12.85
CA ALA A 33 14.74 12.63 13.15
C ALA A 33 13.37 12.80 12.44
N LEU A 34 13.21 13.79 11.57
CA LEU A 34 11.95 14.08 10.88
C LEU A 34 12.22 14.37 9.40
N SER A 35 12.61 13.36 8.63
CA SER A 35 12.23 13.19 7.21
C SER A 35 12.96 11.98 6.59
N VAL A 36 12.78 10.80 7.17
CA VAL A 36 12.75 9.60 6.32
C VAL A 36 11.28 9.23 6.19
N CYS A 37 10.53 10.09 5.49
CA CYS A 37 9.39 9.56 4.76
C CYS A 37 10.03 8.72 3.65
N GLY A 38 10.41 7.48 3.98
CA GLY A 38 11.03 6.57 3.03
C GLY A 38 10.14 6.50 1.81
N GLN A 39 10.70 6.70 0.62
CA GLN A 39 9.94 6.53 -0.61
C GLN A 39 9.31 5.14 -0.59
N VAL A 40 7.99 5.08 -0.75
CA VAL A 40 7.29 3.80 -0.80
C VAL A 40 7.76 3.06 -2.04
N SER A 41 8.21 1.83 -1.86
CA SER A 41 8.74 1.01 -2.93
C SER A 41 7.64 0.69 -3.94
N VAL A 42 7.88 1.04 -5.21
CA VAL A 42 7.01 0.71 -6.33
C VAL A 42 7.75 -0.26 -7.24
N PRO A 43 7.16 -1.43 -7.59
CA PRO A 43 7.78 -2.35 -8.52
C PRO A 43 8.06 -1.69 -9.88
N ALA A 44 9.28 -1.83 -10.39
CA ALA A 44 9.64 -1.45 -11.74
C ALA A 44 9.10 -2.47 -12.76
N PRO A 45 8.93 -2.10 -14.05
CA PRO A 45 8.36 -3.00 -15.06
C PRO A 45 9.09 -4.34 -15.25
N HIS A 46 10.41 -4.39 -14.98
CA HIS A 46 11.17 -5.64 -15.07
C HIS A 46 10.95 -6.58 -13.87
N GLU A 47 10.49 -6.05 -12.74
CA GLU A 47 10.17 -6.80 -11.52
C GLU A 47 8.78 -7.44 -11.58
N MET A 48 7.90 -6.91 -12.44
CA MET A 48 6.58 -7.48 -12.75
C MET A 48 6.64 -8.64 -13.75
N ARG A 49 7.78 -9.33 -13.86
CA ARG A 49 8.01 -10.41 -14.84
C ARG A 49 8.42 -11.70 -14.14
N GLY A 50 7.93 -12.84 -14.65
CA GLY A 50 8.23 -14.17 -14.13
C GLY A 50 7.04 -14.76 -13.37
N PRO A 51 7.26 -15.82 -12.57
CA PRO A 51 6.17 -16.49 -11.87
C PRO A 51 5.66 -15.67 -10.68
N PHE A 52 4.35 -15.49 -10.64
CA PHE A 52 3.61 -14.89 -9.53
C PHE A 52 2.57 -15.92 -9.06
N PRO A 53 2.95 -16.91 -8.22
CA PRO A 53 2.01 -17.91 -7.73
C PRO A 53 0.87 -17.24 -6.95
N ILE A 54 -0.36 -17.69 -7.21
CA ILE A 54 -1.52 -17.32 -6.39
C ILE A 54 -1.49 -18.23 -5.16
N MET A 55 -1.35 -17.63 -3.99
CA MET A 55 -1.35 -18.34 -2.71
C MET A 55 -2.74 -18.85 -2.35
N SER A 56 -2.79 -19.93 -1.57
CA SER A 56 -4.03 -20.38 -0.93
C SER A 56 -4.33 -19.50 0.28
N THR A 57 -5.56 -19.59 0.81
CA THR A 57 -5.86 -18.99 2.12
C THR A 57 -5.89 -20.07 3.18
N PRO A 58 -4.92 -20.09 4.12
CA PRO A 58 -4.94 -21.05 5.22
C PRO A 58 -6.00 -20.66 6.26
N TYR A 59 -6.71 -21.66 6.75
CA TYR A 59 -7.77 -21.53 7.75
C TYR A 59 -7.52 -22.48 8.92
N PHE A 60 -7.91 -22.06 10.11
CA PHE A 60 -8.06 -22.94 11.26
C PHE A 60 -9.31 -23.84 11.09
N GLU A 61 -9.43 -24.85 11.95
CA GLU A 61 -10.58 -25.78 11.92
C GLU A 61 -11.92 -25.07 12.16
N ASP A 62 -11.92 -23.92 12.83
CA ASP A 62 -13.11 -23.09 13.09
C ASP A 62 -13.46 -22.14 11.93
N GLY A 63 -12.67 -22.14 10.85
CA GLY A 63 -12.84 -21.30 9.67
C GLY A 63 -12.26 -19.89 9.80
N ALA A 64 -11.62 -19.54 10.93
CA ALA A 64 -10.88 -18.29 11.02
C ALA A 64 -9.60 -18.36 10.16
N VAL A 65 -9.24 -17.24 9.53
CA VAL A 65 -8.02 -17.16 8.70
C VAL A 65 -6.77 -17.32 9.57
N ASP A 66 -5.86 -18.21 9.17
CA ASP A 66 -4.54 -18.38 9.78
C ASP A 66 -3.54 -17.42 9.14
N TYR A 67 -3.53 -16.17 9.59
CA TYR A 67 -2.65 -15.13 9.08
C TYR A 67 -1.15 -15.43 9.28
N GLU A 68 -0.80 -16.24 10.30
CA GLU A 68 0.59 -16.61 10.55
C GLU A 68 1.08 -17.58 9.48
N SER A 69 0.28 -18.60 9.15
CA SER A 69 0.57 -19.52 8.06
C SER A 69 0.56 -18.82 6.71
N LEU A 70 -0.35 -17.86 6.49
CA LEU A 70 -0.38 -17.05 5.28
C LEU A 70 0.93 -16.25 5.08
N ALA A 71 1.41 -15.62 6.15
CA ALA A 71 2.69 -14.89 6.13
C ALA A 71 3.88 -15.82 5.84
N LYS A 72 3.88 -17.04 6.41
CA LYS A 72 4.91 -18.06 6.14
C LYS A 72 4.86 -18.55 4.69
N GLU A 73 3.67 -18.73 4.13
CA GLU A 73 3.48 -19.08 2.71
C GLU A 73 4.09 -18.00 1.80
N ALA A 74 3.80 -16.72 2.07
CA ALA A 74 4.36 -15.60 1.31
C ALA A 74 5.89 -15.59 1.33
N VAL A 75 6.47 -15.78 2.52
CA VAL A 75 7.92 -15.88 2.71
C VAL A 75 8.50 -17.07 1.95
N TRP A 76 7.85 -18.24 2.02
CA TRP A 76 8.31 -19.43 1.33
C TRP A 76 8.32 -19.26 -0.20
N VAL A 77 7.30 -18.62 -0.77
CA VAL A 77 7.24 -18.29 -2.21
C VAL A 77 8.40 -17.34 -2.58
N ALA A 78 8.63 -16.31 -1.76
CA ALA A 78 9.73 -15.37 -1.97
C ALA A 78 11.11 -16.07 -1.87
N ASP A 79 11.31 -16.93 -0.87
CA ASP A 79 12.57 -17.67 -0.65
C ASP A 79 12.81 -18.74 -1.72
N SER A 80 11.75 -19.19 -2.40
CA SER A 80 11.86 -20.06 -3.58
C SER A 80 12.35 -19.31 -4.84
N GLY A 81 12.60 -18.00 -4.74
CA GLY A 81 13.12 -17.17 -5.82
C GLY A 81 12.05 -16.63 -6.77
N CYS A 82 10.77 -16.67 -6.38
CA CYS A 82 9.72 -16.07 -7.20
C CYS A 82 9.82 -14.54 -7.15
N PRO A 83 9.80 -13.85 -8.31
CA PRO A 83 9.85 -12.38 -8.38
C PRO A 83 8.61 -11.72 -7.78
N GLY A 84 7.50 -12.46 -7.66
CA GLY A 84 6.32 -11.99 -6.97
C GLY A 84 5.43 -13.12 -6.46
N VAL A 85 4.41 -12.71 -5.73
CA VAL A 85 3.37 -13.55 -5.16
C VAL A 85 2.04 -12.82 -5.24
N ILE A 86 0.94 -13.54 -5.43
CA ILE A 86 -0.41 -12.98 -5.47
C ILE A 86 -1.20 -13.49 -4.27
N TRP A 87 -1.86 -12.59 -3.53
CA TRP A 87 -2.84 -12.98 -2.53
C TRP A 87 -4.14 -12.19 -2.57
N CYS A 88 -5.16 -12.90 -2.10
CA CYS A 88 -6.59 -12.71 -2.22
C CYS A 88 -7.11 -12.72 -3.67
N GLN A 89 -6.52 -13.57 -4.53
CA GLN A 89 -7.03 -13.83 -5.89
C GLN A 89 -7.59 -15.25 -6.08
N SER A 90 -7.35 -16.15 -5.14
CA SER A 90 -7.87 -17.51 -5.18
C SER A 90 -9.37 -17.54 -4.82
N ASN A 91 -10.11 -18.52 -5.34
CA ASN A 91 -11.55 -18.64 -5.08
C ASN A 91 -11.85 -18.88 -3.58
N ASP A 92 -10.94 -19.54 -2.88
CA ASP A 92 -11.02 -19.74 -1.42
C ASP A 92 -10.80 -18.44 -0.62
N ALA A 93 -10.46 -17.32 -1.28
CA ALA A 93 -10.23 -16.02 -0.67
C ALA A 93 -11.25 -14.97 -1.15
N ILE A 94 -11.40 -14.82 -2.48
CA ILE A 94 -12.22 -13.74 -3.06
C ILE A 94 -13.67 -13.80 -2.55
N ASP A 95 -14.25 -15.00 -2.58
CA ASP A 95 -15.67 -15.22 -2.38
C ASP A 95 -16.04 -15.54 -0.91
N LEU A 96 -15.05 -15.89 -0.07
CA LEU A 96 -15.27 -16.34 1.31
C LEU A 96 -14.87 -15.31 2.37
N LEU A 97 -13.89 -14.46 2.09
CA LEU A 97 -13.39 -13.49 3.08
C LEU A 97 -14.22 -12.22 3.10
N SER A 98 -14.52 -11.76 4.31
CA SER A 98 -14.96 -10.39 4.55
C SER A 98 -13.86 -9.39 4.17
N VAL A 99 -14.25 -8.13 3.92
CA VAL A 99 -13.30 -7.05 3.64
C VAL A 99 -12.27 -6.88 4.78
N ASP A 100 -12.71 -6.96 6.03
CA ASP A 100 -11.82 -6.85 7.19
C ASP A 100 -10.80 -8.00 7.26
N GLU A 101 -11.19 -9.22 6.87
CA GLU A 101 -10.28 -10.36 6.81
C GLU A 101 -9.25 -10.21 5.69
N LYS A 102 -9.66 -9.67 4.54
CA LYS A 102 -8.74 -9.32 3.44
C LYS A 102 -7.71 -8.31 3.94
N PHE A 103 -8.14 -7.28 4.67
CA PHE A 103 -7.24 -6.23 5.15
C PHE A 103 -6.21 -6.74 6.16
N LYS A 104 -6.63 -7.60 7.09
CA LYS A 104 -5.72 -8.27 8.02
C LYS A 104 -4.68 -9.13 7.28
N GLY A 105 -5.08 -9.85 6.24
CA GLY A 105 -4.16 -10.64 5.43
C GLY A 105 -3.21 -9.79 4.58
N PHE A 106 -3.66 -8.64 4.07
CA PHE A 106 -2.78 -7.69 3.37
C PHE A 106 -1.66 -7.19 4.28
N GLU A 107 -1.99 -6.81 5.51
CA GLU A 107 -1.01 -6.39 6.52
C GLU A 107 -0.05 -7.54 6.88
N ALA A 108 -0.56 -8.75 7.12
CA ALA A 108 0.28 -9.90 7.44
C ALA A 108 1.29 -10.22 6.33
N CYS A 109 0.83 -10.27 5.07
CA CYS A 109 1.68 -10.49 3.91
C CYS A 109 2.68 -9.34 3.71
N ALA A 110 2.25 -8.09 3.85
CA ALA A 110 3.10 -6.93 3.63
C ALA A 110 4.22 -6.84 4.67
N ALA A 111 3.90 -7.08 5.94
CA ALA A 111 4.89 -7.14 7.02
C ALA A 111 5.90 -8.28 6.81
N ALA A 112 5.44 -9.47 6.39
CA ALA A 112 6.29 -10.64 6.19
C ALA A 112 7.28 -10.47 5.02
N LEU A 113 6.92 -9.66 4.02
CA LEU A 113 7.72 -9.43 2.82
C LEU A 113 8.58 -8.15 2.84
N GLU A 114 8.61 -7.43 3.96
CA GLU A 114 9.41 -6.21 4.05
C GLU A 114 10.88 -6.44 3.72
N GLY A 115 11.41 -5.66 2.76
CA GLY A 115 12.81 -5.71 2.35
C GLY A 115 13.20 -6.95 1.55
N ARG A 116 12.26 -7.87 1.27
CA ARG A 116 12.49 -9.02 0.40
C ARG A 116 12.42 -8.60 -1.06
N ASN A 117 13.17 -9.31 -1.91
CA ASN A 117 13.11 -9.12 -3.36
C ASN A 117 11.95 -9.92 -3.98
N CYS A 118 10.73 -9.60 -3.57
CA CYS A 118 9.51 -10.24 -4.06
C CYS A 118 8.38 -9.18 -4.09
N VAL A 119 7.64 -9.11 -5.19
CA VAL A 119 6.49 -8.22 -5.34
C VAL A 119 5.26 -8.88 -4.73
N LEU A 120 4.69 -8.27 -3.70
CA LEU A 120 3.41 -8.64 -3.14
C LEU A 120 2.27 -8.05 -3.99
N THR A 121 1.52 -8.90 -4.67
CA THR A 121 0.38 -8.47 -5.49
C THR A 121 -0.92 -8.78 -4.74
N LEU A 122 -1.72 -7.75 -4.44
CA LEU A 122 -2.93 -7.88 -3.62
C LEU A 122 -4.20 -7.74 -4.46
N GLY A 123 -5.18 -8.60 -4.19
CA GLY A 123 -6.46 -8.64 -4.89
C GLY A 123 -7.39 -7.48 -4.53
N ALA A 124 -7.55 -6.53 -5.46
CA ALA A 124 -8.59 -5.50 -5.45
C ALA A 124 -9.86 -6.02 -6.16
N ASN A 125 -10.52 -7.01 -5.54
CA ASN A 125 -11.73 -7.65 -6.08
C ASN A 125 -12.93 -7.29 -5.21
N GLY A 126 -13.93 -6.63 -5.79
CA GLY A 126 -15.18 -6.28 -5.12
C GLY A 126 -16.39 -6.88 -5.83
N THR A 127 -17.45 -7.11 -5.07
CA THR A 127 -18.78 -7.47 -5.62
C THR A 127 -19.36 -6.36 -6.49
N ASN A 128 -18.89 -5.13 -6.28
CA ASN A 128 -19.19 -3.96 -7.08
C ASN A 128 -17.99 -3.00 -7.13
N THR A 129 -18.11 -1.97 -7.97
CA THR A 129 -17.06 -0.95 -8.16
C THR A 129 -16.71 -0.21 -6.86
N ALA A 130 -17.68 0.08 -5.99
CA ALA A 130 -17.42 0.82 -4.75
C ALA A 130 -16.59 0.00 -3.76
N GLU A 131 -16.91 -1.28 -3.60
CA GLU A 131 -16.13 -2.20 -2.76
C GLU A 131 -14.72 -2.41 -3.33
N MET A 132 -14.57 -2.55 -4.64
CA MET A 132 -13.26 -2.61 -5.29
C MET A 132 -12.41 -1.36 -4.96
N ILE A 133 -13.00 -0.16 -4.99
CA ILE A 133 -12.32 1.09 -4.65
C ILE A 133 -11.91 1.13 -3.17
N VAL A 134 -12.76 0.64 -2.26
CA VAL A 134 -12.43 0.53 -0.84
C VAL A 134 -11.22 -0.37 -0.62
N ILE A 135 -11.22 -1.54 -1.27
CA ILE A 135 -10.12 -2.51 -1.16
C ILE A 135 -8.83 -1.93 -1.78
N ALA A 136 -8.90 -1.33 -2.96
CA ALA A 136 -7.74 -0.71 -3.61
C ALA A 136 -7.16 0.43 -2.76
N SER A 137 -8.02 1.23 -2.13
CA SER A 137 -7.60 2.30 -1.23
C SER A 137 -6.87 1.75 0.00
N GLU A 138 -7.32 0.62 0.55
CA GLU A 138 -6.61 -0.02 1.66
C GLU A 138 -5.26 -0.58 1.23
N ILE A 139 -5.14 -1.19 0.04
CA ILE A 139 -3.85 -1.65 -0.48
C ILE A 139 -2.85 -0.48 -0.57
N GLU A 140 -3.31 0.72 -0.96
CA GLU A 140 -2.50 1.93 -0.92
C GLU A 140 -2.06 2.31 0.52
N GLN A 141 -2.94 2.17 1.51
CA GLN A 141 -2.61 2.41 2.93
C GLN A 141 -1.60 1.39 3.49
N VAL A 142 -1.80 0.10 3.19
CA VAL A 142 -0.88 -0.99 3.55
C VAL A 142 0.52 -0.68 3.03
N ALA A 143 0.63 -0.25 1.78
CA ALA A 143 1.92 0.09 1.21
C ALA A 143 2.57 1.34 1.82
N MET A 144 1.78 2.30 2.31
CA MET A 144 2.32 3.43 3.09
C MET A 144 2.82 2.98 4.47
N ARG A 145 2.16 2.01 5.10
CA ARG A 145 2.60 1.41 6.37
C ARG A 145 3.84 0.52 6.20
N HIS A 146 3.98 -0.13 5.05
CA HIS A 146 5.09 -1.04 4.71
C HIS A 146 5.92 -0.52 3.51
N PRO A 147 6.63 0.62 3.65
CA PRO A 147 7.28 1.29 2.51
C PRO A 147 8.41 0.47 1.86
N ARG A 148 8.92 -0.57 2.53
CA ARG A 148 9.95 -1.48 2.00
C ARG A 148 9.39 -2.74 1.33
N THR A 149 8.08 -2.91 1.33
CA THR A 149 7.42 -3.99 0.59
C THR A 149 7.02 -3.46 -0.77
N LYS A 150 7.50 -4.11 -1.83
CA LYS A 150 7.10 -3.79 -3.20
C LYS A 150 5.68 -4.35 -3.42
N ILE A 151 4.70 -3.46 -3.55
CA ILE A 151 3.30 -3.87 -3.70
C ILE A 151 2.80 -3.60 -5.13
N ALA A 152 1.97 -4.51 -5.64
CA ALA A 152 1.16 -4.35 -6.84
C ALA A 152 -0.30 -4.73 -6.53
N MET A 153 -1.20 -4.45 -7.46
CA MET A 153 -2.61 -4.85 -7.37
C MET A 153 -2.95 -5.85 -8.48
N ILE A 154 -3.94 -6.69 -8.23
CA ILE A 154 -4.62 -7.48 -9.26
C ILE A 154 -6.13 -7.31 -9.10
N SER A 155 -6.87 -7.22 -10.20
CA SER A 155 -8.32 -7.04 -10.17
C SER A 155 -8.98 -7.85 -11.27
N ARG A 156 -10.02 -8.61 -10.92
CA ARG A 156 -11.03 -9.10 -11.87
C ARG A 156 -12.11 -8.02 -12.05
N PRO A 157 -12.91 -8.05 -13.14
CA PRO A 157 -14.09 -7.19 -13.23
C PRO A 157 -14.99 -7.34 -12.01
N PRO A 158 -15.58 -6.25 -11.45
CA PRO A 158 -16.52 -6.38 -10.36
C PRO A 158 -17.71 -7.28 -10.71
N ASP A 159 -18.26 -7.99 -9.73
CA ASP A 159 -19.23 -9.05 -10.00
C ASP A 159 -20.60 -8.52 -10.49
N ASP A 160 -20.86 -7.22 -10.35
CA ASP A 160 -22.10 -6.55 -10.76
C ASP A 160 -22.09 -5.95 -12.17
N VAL A 161 -20.94 -5.88 -12.84
CA VAL A 161 -20.83 -5.30 -14.19
C VAL A 161 -21.38 -6.25 -15.27
N ARG A 162 -22.01 -5.69 -16.31
CA ARG A 162 -22.76 -6.43 -17.35
C ARG A 162 -22.31 -6.15 -18.78
N SER A 163 -21.38 -5.23 -18.98
CA SER A 163 -20.91 -4.80 -20.30
C SER A 163 -19.42 -4.45 -20.29
N GLN A 164 -18.77 -4.43 -21.47
CA GLN A 164 -17.37 -4.00 -21.59
C GLN A 164 -17.19 -2.54 -21.12
N ASP A 165 -18.17 -1.68 -21.38
CA ASP A 165 -18.13 -0.27 -20.97
C ASP A 165 -18.21 -0.11 -19.45
N GLU A 166 -18.99 -0.96 -18.77
CA GLU A 166 -19.03 -1.00 -17.30
C GLU A 166 -17.72 -1.53 -16.71
N ILE A 167 -17.09 -2.53 -17.32
CA ILE A 167 -15.74 -2.99 -16.93
C ILE A 167 -14.74 -1.84 -17.08
N GLU A 168 -14.74 -1.16 -18.22
CA GLU A 168 -13.86 -0.02 -18.49
C GLU A 168 -14.08 1.09 -17.46
N THR A 169 -15.34 1.43 -17.16
CA THR A 169 -15.70 2.45 -16.16
C THR A 169 -15.20 2.07 -14.76
N ALA A 170 -15.37 0.81 -14.37
CA ALA A 170 -14.90 0.32 -13.08
C ALA A 170 -13.37 0.39 -12.97
N TRP A 171 -12.65 -0.10 -13.98
CA TRP A 171 -11.18 -0.08 -13.98
C TRP A 171 -10.59 1.32 -14.17
N ASP A 172 -11.27 2.23 -14.85
CA ASP A 172 -10.91 3.65 -14.86
C ASP A 172 -11.06 4.27 -13.46
N ALA A 173 -12.06 3.85 -12.68
CA ALA A 173 -12.21 4.27 -11.30
C ALA A 173 -11.08 3.69 -10.41
N LEU A 174 -10.70 2.43 -10.63
CA LEU A 174 -9.54 1.81 -9.96
C LEU A 174 -8.23 2.55 -10.29
N GLY A 175 -8.01 2.88 -11.57
CA GLY A 175 -6.81 3.59 -12.04
C GLY A 175 -6.63 5.00 -11.45
N LYS A 176 -7.73 5.65 -11.01
CA LYS A 176 -7.66 6.93 -10.28
C LYS A 176 -7.15 6.80 -8.84
N ILE A 177 -7.21 5.60 -8.27
CA ILE A 177 -6.80 5.30 -6.89
C ILE A 177 -5.41 4.67 -6.87
N ALA A 178 -5.16 3.72 -7.78
CA ALA A 178 -3.94 2.95 -7.81
C ALA A 178 -2.71 3.84 -8.11
N LYS A 179 -1.70 3.76 -7.24
CA LYS A 179 -0.38 4.39 -7.45
C LYS A 179 0.71 3.36 -7.76
N ARG A 180 0.31 2.10 -7.92
CA ARG A 180 1.15 0.92 -8.15
C ARG A 180 0.67 0.17 -9.38
N PRO A 181 1.51 -0.70 -9.96
CA PRO A 181 1.11 -1.53 -11.09
C PRO A 181 -0.16 -2.32 -10.77
N VAL A 182 -1.07 -2.40 -11.74
CA VAL A 182 -2.31 -3.19 -11.67
C VAL A 182 -2.26 -4.28 -12.73
N ILE A 183 -2.55 -5.51 -12.33
CA ILE A 183 -2.79 -6.64 -13.22
C ILE A 183 -4.31 -6.77 -13.41
N PHE A 184 -4.78 -6.70 -14.66
CA PHE A 184 -6.17 -7.03 -14.97
C PHE A 184 -6.30 -8.52 -15.23
N GLN A 185 -7.06 -9.23 -14.38
CA GLN A 185 -7.40 -10.62 -14.61
C GLN A 185 -8.56 -10.68 -15.61
N THR A 186 -8.34 -11.33 -16.75
CA THR A 186 -9.35 -11.54 -17.80
C THR A 186 -10.29 -12.68 -17.43
N TYR A 187 -11.00 -12.50 -16.31
CA TYR A 187 -12.01 -13.44 -15.81
C TYR A 187 -13.41 -12.89 -16.06
N GLY A 188 -14.36 -13.80 -16.29
CA GLY A 188 -15.78 -13.50 -16.41
C GLY A 188 -16.59 -14.62 -15.78
N THR A 189 -17.85 -14.31 -15.44
CA THR A 189 -18.84 -15.27 -14.96
C THR A 189 -19.94 -15.44 -16.01
N LYS A 190 -21.00 -16.18 -15.68
CA LYS A 190 -22.20 -16.22 -16.53
C LYS A 190 -22.86 -14.84 -16.69
N SER A 191 -22.73 -13.98 -15.67
CA SER A 191 -23.37 -12.66 -15.63
C SER A 191 -22.40 -11.51 -15.93
N THR A 192 -21.12 -11.69 -15.60
CA THR A 192 -20.06 -10.71 -15.84
C THR A 192 -19.28 -11.11 -17.08
N PRO A 193 -19.26 -10.30 -18.16
CA PRO A 193 -18.56 -10.68 -19.37
C PRO A 193 -17.05 -10.73 -19.14
N THR A 194 -16.36 -11.66 -19.81
CA THR A 194 -14.90 -11.65 -19.86
C THR A 194 -14.44 -10.38 -20.60
N PRO A 195 -13.43 -9.64 -20.09
CA PRO A 195 -12.84 -8.50 -20.78
C PRO A 195 -12.34 -8.90 -22.17
N ASP A 196 -12.75 -8.16 -23.20
CA ASP A 196 -12.32 -8.44 -24.56
C ASP A 196 -10.94 -7.83 -24.88
N VAL A 197 -10.32 -8.31 -25.95
CA VAL A 197 -8.98 -7.85 -26.36
C VAL A 197 -8.97 -6.35 -26.66
N LYS A 198 -10.05 -5.78 -27.21
CA LYS A 198 -10.10 -4.35 -27.56
C LYS A 198 -10.09 -3.49 -26.31
N LEU A 199 -10.81 -3.90 -25.26
CA LEU A 199 -10.79 -3.24 -23.96
C LEU A 199 -9.38 -3.28 -23.35
N ILE A 200 -8.75 -4.45 -23.32
CA ILE A 200 -7.39 -4.59 -22.76
C ILE A 200 -6.38 -3.71 -23.51
N VAL A 201 -6.45 -3.64 -24.85
CA VAL A 201 -5.59 -2.74 -25.64
C VAL A 201 -5.84 -1.27 -25.27
N ARG A 202 -7.10 -0.82 -25.19
CA ARG A 202 -7.43 0.56 -24.80
C ARG A 202 -6.90 0.94 -23.41
N LEU A 203 -6.95 0.01 -22.46
CA LEU A 203 -6.47 0.24 -21.09
C LEU A 203 -4.94 0.31 -21.03
N ALA A 204 -4.23 -0.46 -21.86
CA ALA A 204 -2.77 -0.48 -21.89
C ALA A 204 -2.14 0.77 -22.54
N GLU A 205 -2.91 1.54 -23.30
CA GLU A 205 -2.46 2.76 -24.00
C GLU A 205 -2.58 4.03 -23.14
N ARG A 206 -3.11 3.93 -21.93
CA ARG A 206 -3.33 5.05 -21.00
C ARG A 206 -2.23 5.14 -19.94
#